data_AF-A0ABD6MHK7-F1
#
_entry.id   AF-A0ABD6MHK7-F1
#
_cell.length_a   1.000
_cell.length_b   1.000
_cell.length_c   1.000
_cell.angle_alpha   90.00
_cell.angle_beta   90.00
_cell.angle_gamma   90.00
#
_symmetry.space_group_name_H-M   'P 1'
#
loop_
_entity.id
_entity.type
_entity.pdbx_description
1 polymer ?
#
loop_
_entity_poly.entity_id
_entity_poly.type
_entity_poly.pdbx_seq_one_letter_code
_entity_poly.pdbx_strand_id
1 'polypeptide(L)'
;MRIGELSRRSGVPVPTIKYYLREGLLAAGELTSPNQAHYGPGHERRLRLIRALLDVGGLSLAAIGEVLQAMDDPGQPVHKVLGAAADRVTPAGGEAAGPELEDAREEVAELLRRRGWQADGRGSAAESLAGVLCALRRAGHGGYIDLLDVYADAAEPVARADLDYVQRRVAREDLVESVVVGTVLGEAMFGALRRLAHIDASYRRFESPEYLSGPVGPGGSGGSGDGGEAAGGAGGARGAEGSDAAEGPGDPEGSGGAERAGGAEAGAPGA
;
A
#
# COMPACT_ATOMS: atom_id res chain seq x y z
N MET A 1 10.10 22.18 -19.99
CA MET A 1 8.83 22.78 -19.52
C MET A 1 9.09 23.79 -18.39
N ARG A 2 8.21 24.81 -18.21
CA ARG A 2 8.26 25.74 -17.06
C ARG A 2 7.64 25.11 -15.81
N ILE A 3 7.91 25.65 -14.61
CA ILE A 3 7.43 25.08 -13.34
C ILE A 3 5.89 24.93 -13.25
N GLY A 4 5.13 25.88 -13.82
CA GLY A 4 3.67 25.78 -13.84
C GLY A 4 3.14 24.67 -14.75
N GLU A 5 3.85 24.36 -15.84
CA GLU A 5 3.53 23.24 -16.71
C GLU A 5 3.94 21.90 -16.08
N LEU A 6 5.12 21.86 -15.43
CA LEU A 6 5.57 20.72 -14.63
C LEU A 6 4.55 20.37 -13.54
N SER A 7 4.02 21.36 -12.85
CA SER A 7 2.98 21.18 -11.83
C SER A 7 1.72 20.54 -12.40
N ARG A 8 1.19 21.05 -13.52
CA ARG A 8 0.00 20.47 -14.17
C ARG A 8 0.23 19.03 -14.63
N ARG A 9 1.39 18.74 -15.22
CA ARG A 9 1.69 17.41 -15.81
C ARG A 9 2.03 16.34 -14.77
N SER A 10 2.67 16.74 -13.68
CA SER A 10 2.98 15.85 -12.55
C SER A 10 1.79 15.70 -11.61
N GLY A 11 0.91 16.71 -11.53
CA GLY A 11 -0.14 16.82 -10.52
C GLY A 11 0.39 17.27 -9.15
N VAL A 12 1.63 17.75 -9.07
CA VAL A 12 2.25 18.24 -7.83
C VAL A 12 2.15 19.77 -7.78
N PRO A 13 1.61 20.38 -6.71
CA PRO A 13 1.50 21.83 -6.60
C PRO A 13 2.87 22.54 -6.67
N VAL A 14 2.92 23.73 -7.29
CA VAL A 14 4.16 24.52 -7.39
C VAL A 14 4.85 24.76 -6.03
N PRO A 15 4.15 25.07 -4.92
CA PRO A 15 4.80 25.20 -3.61
C PRO A 15 5.51 23.91 -3.17
N THR A 16 4.91 22.75 -3.42
CA THR A 16 5.47 21.43 -3.11
C THR A 16 6.68 21.11 -4.00
N ILE A 17 6.62 21.45 -5.30
CA ILE A 17 7.79 21.31 -6.20
C ILE A 17 8.96 22.16 -5.68
N LYS A 18 8.69 23.42 -5.28
CA LYS A 18 9.73 24.28 -4.67
C LYS A 18 10.27 23.72 -3.37
N TYR A 19 9.43 23.06 -2.57
CA TYR A 19 9.86 22.36 -1.38
C TYR A 19 10.80 21.20 -1.72
N TYR A 20 10.43 20.31 -2.63
CA TYR A 20 11.30 19.20 -3.06
C TYR A 20 12.64 19.66 -3.65
N LEU A 21 12.68 20.79 -4.36
CA LEU A 21 13.92 21.41 -4.83
C LEU A 21 14.82 21.87 -3.67
N ARG A 22 14.24 22.41 -2.59
CA ARG A 22 14.99 22.86 -1.40
C ARG A 22 15.53 21.69 -0.58
N GLU A 23 14.74 20.62 -0.46
CA GLU A 23 15.12 19.40 0.26
C GLU A 23 16.03 18.47 -0.57
N GLY A 24 16.39 18.85 -1.79
CA GLY A 24 17.24 18.04 -2.67
C GLY A 24 16.58 16.78 -3.26
N LEU A 25 15.26 16.62 -3.07
CA LEU A 25 14.48 15.50 -3.62
C LEU A 25 14.29 15.60 -5.13
N LEU A 26 14.40 16.81 -5.68
CA LEU A 26 14.33 17.08 -7.11
C LEU A 26 15.55 17.90 -7.54
N ALA A 27 16.19 17.53 -8.65
CA ALA A 27 17.29 18.30 -9.21
C ALA A 27 16.83 19.71 -9.63
N ALA A 28 17.75 20.67 -9.58
CA ALA A 28 17.48 22.03 -10.05
C ALA A 28 17.23 22.03 -11.56
N GLY A 29 16.24 22.82 -12.00
CA GLY A 29 16.02 23.06 -13.42
C GLY A 29 17.14 23.91 -14.02
N GLU A 30 17.32 23.80 -15.33
CA GLU A 30 18.30 24.58 -16.09
C GLU A 30 17.88 26.06 -16.10
N LEU A 31 18.70 26.96 -15.57
CA LEU A 31 18.38 28.39 -15.57
C LEU A 31 18.34 28.92 -17.01
N THR A 32 17.18 29.48 -17.40
CA THR A 32 17.00 30.14 -18.70
C THR A 32 16.97 31.66 -18.58
N SER A 33 16.74 32.19 -17.37
CA SER A 33 16.89 33.60 -17.01
C SER A 33 16.96 33.74 -15.47
N PRO A 34 17.26 34.94 -14.91
CA PRO A 34 17.40 35.11 -13.45
C PRO A 34 16.21 34.61 -12.61
N ASN A 35 15.01 34.60 -13.19
CA ASN A 35 13.77 34.15 -12.54
C ASN A 35 13.07 33.01 -13.29
N GLN A 36 13.75 32.32 -14.21
CA GLN A 36 13.16 31.22 -14.99
C GLN A 36 14.10 30.03 -15.07
N ALA A 37 13.52 28.85 -14.89
CA ALA A 37 14.18 27.58 -15.07
C ALA A 37 13.37 26.68 -16.02
N HIS A 38 14.09 25.87 -16.78
CA HIS A 38 13.58 24.83 -17.65
C HIS A 38 13.73 23.46 -16.97
N TYR A 39 12.64 22.70 -16.97
CA TYR A 39 12.58 21.35 -16.40
C TYR A 39 12.37 20.32 -17.51
N GLY A 40 13.20 19.28 -17.53
CA GLY A 40 13.10 18.19 -18.50
C GLY A 40 12.12 17.08 -18.10
N PRO A 41 11.86 16.09 -18.98
CA PRO A 41 11.00 14.93 -18.71
C PRO A 41 11.41 14.11 -17.47
N GLY A 42 12.71 14.06 -17.15
CA GLY A 42 13.20 13.39 -15.93
C GLY A 42 12.66 14.00 -14.64
N HIS A 43 12.42 15.32 -14.61
CA HIS A 43 11.83 15.98 -13.44
C HIS A 43 10.37 15.56 -13.25
N GLU A 44 9.62 15.42 -14.34
CA GLU A 44 8.23 14.95 -14.31
C GLU A 44 8.14 13.50 -13.86
N ARG A 45 9.04 12.61 -14.35
CA ARG A 45 9.12 11.22 -13.90
C ARG A 45 9.41 11.13 -12.41
N ARG A 46 10.45 11.82 -11.94
CA ARG A 46 10.82 11.84 -10.51
C ARG A 46 9.71 12.36 -9.60
N LEU A 47 8.96 13.38 -10.04
CA LEU A 47 7.79 13.87 -9.28
C LEU A 47 6.66 12.84 -9.19
N ARG A 48 6.41 12.07 -10.26
CA ARG A 48 5.41 10.98 -10.23
C ARG A 48 5.87 9.84 -9.31
N LEU A 49 7.16 9.52 -9.33
CA LEU A 49 7.76 8.52 -8.44
C LEU A 49 7.59 8.92 -6.98
N ILE A 50 8.00 10.14 -6.60
CA ILE A 50 7.84 10.66 -5.23
C ILE A 50 6.39 10.54 -4.78
N ARG A 51 5.43 10.91 -5.63
CA ARG A 51 4.01 10.79 -5.30
C ARG A 51 3.58 9.33 -5.13
N ALA A 52 3.99 8.42 -5.99
CA ALA A 52 3.64 7.01 -5.88
C ALA A 52 4.17 6.39 -4.57
N LEU A 53 5.42 6.71 -4.21
CA LEU A 53 6.04 6.24 -2.97
C LEU A 53 5.40 6.85 -1.71
N LEU A 54 4.96 8.10 -1.78
CA LEU A 54 4.28 8.79 -0.68
C LEU A 54 2.83 8.30 -0.52
N ASP A 55 2.03 8.38 -1.58
CA ASP A 55 0.57 8.18 -1.53
C ASP A 55 0.18 6.70 -1.43
N VAL A 56 0.91 5.83 -2.13
CA VAL A 56 0.60 4.39 -2.19
C VAL A 56 1.60 3.58 -1.38
N GLY A 57 2.89 3.93 -1.48
CA GLY A 57 3.95 3.26 -0.73
C GLY A 57 3.95 3.58 0.76
N GLY A 58 3.34 4.69 1.18
CA GLY A 58 3.31 5.12 2.58
C GLY A 58 4.66 5.55 3.15
N LEU A 59 5.67 5.78 2.30
CA LEU A 59 7.00 6.19 2.74
C LEU A 59 6.99 7.65 3.23
N SER A 60 7.77 7.94 4.27
CA SER A 60 8.03 9.32 4.67
C SER A 60 8.89 10.04 3.63
N LEU A 61 8.83 11.37 3.58
CA LEU A 61 9.67 12.16 2.67
C LEU A 61 11.18 11.96 2.93
N ALA A 62 11.57 11.75 4.18
CA ALA A 62 12.95 11.42 4.54
C ALA A 62 13.38 10.07 3.93
N ALA A 63 12.53 9.05 4.06
CA ALA A 63 12.73 7.74 3.45
C ALA A 63 12.85 7.81 1.92
N ILE A 64 11.97 8.59 1.28
CA ILE A 64 12.00 8.83 -0.16
C ILE A 64 13.33 9.48 -0.57
N GLY A 65 13.83 10.45 0.19
CA GLY A 65 15.10 11.12 -0.10
C GLY A 65 16.29 10.17 -0.12
N GLU A 66 16.37 9.25 0.83
CA GLU A 66 17.44 8.25 0.85
C GLU A 66 17.35 7.25 -0.30
N VAL A 67 16.15 6.79 -0.63
CA VAL A 67 15.92 5.91 -1.79
C VAL A 67 16.36 6.60 -3.09
N LEU A 68 15.99 7.87 -3.25
CA LEU A 68 16.38 8.67 -4.41
C LEU A 68 17.91 8.90 -4.47
N GLN A 69 18.56 9.13 -3.32
CA GLN A 69 20.03 9.24 -3.27
C GLN A 69 20.72 7.93 -3.67
N ALA A 70 20.21 6.79 -3.19
CA ALA A 70 20.72 5.47 -3.57
C ALA A 70 20.53 5.19 -5.06
N MET A 71 19.44 5.70 -5.66
CA MET A 71 19.22 5.65 -7.11
C MET A 71 20.19 6.51 -7.92
N ASP A 72 20.56 7.68 -7.39
CA ASP A 72 21.45 8.62 -8.06
C ASP A 72 22.94 8.19 -7.97
N ASP A 73 23.27 7.12 -7.21
CA ASP A 73 24.61 6.54 -7.08
C ASP A 73 24.85 5.37 -8.07
N PRO A 74 25.60 5.59 -9.18
CA PRO A 74 25.84 4.57 -10.20
C PRO A 74 26.75 3.41 -9.74
N GLY A 75 27.37 3.52 -8.55
CA GLY A 75 28.22 2.49 -7.96
C GLY A 75 27.45 1.46 -7.11
N GLN A 76 26.18 1.71 -6.79
CA GLN A 76 25.42 0.86 -5.88
C GLN A 76 24.79 -0.36 -6.58
N PRO A 77 24.98 -1.58 -6.05
CA PRO A 77 24.29 -2.75 -6.56
C PRO A 77 22.76 -2.62 -6.37
N VAL A 78 21.98 -2.95 -7.40
CA VAL A 78 20.51 -2.87 -7.41
C VAL A 78 19.86 -3.57 -6.20
N HIS A 79 20.43 -4.69 -5.74
CA HIS A 79 19.92 -5.42 -4.57
C HIS A 79 20.08 -4.66 -3.24
N LYS A 80 21.02 -3.71 -3.14
CA LYS A 80 21.16 -2.85 -1.95
C LYS A 80 20.12 -1.74 -1.92
N VAL A 81 19.81 -1.15 -3.07
CA VAL A 81 18.70 -0.18 -3.22
C VAL A 81 17.36 -0.87 -2.93
N LEU A 82 17.20 -2.11 -3.40
CA LEU A 82 16.05 -2.97 -3.09
C LEU A 82 15.90 -3.22 -1.58
N GLY A 83 17.00 -3.59 -0.91
CA GLY A 83 17.03 -3.72 0.55
C GLY A 83 16.57 -2.45 1.23
N ALA A 84 17.24 -1.32 1.00
CA ALA A 84 16.93 -0.04 1.64
C ALA A 84 15.49 0.46 1.44
N ALA A 85 14.85 0.12 0.31
CA ALA A 85 13.44 0.43 0.06
C ALA A 85 12.50 -0.49 0.88
N ALA A 86 12.81 -1.79 0.99
CA ALA A 86 12.04 -2.76 1.75
C ALA A 86 12.08 -2.52 3.27
N ASP A 87 13.21 -2.03 3.79
CA ASP A 87 13.44 -1.68 5.21
C ASP A 87 12.41 -0.71 5.78
N ARG A 88 11.72 0.01 4.89
CA ARG A 88 10.87 1.15 5.24
C ARG A 88 9.39 0.89 5.07
N VAL A 89 9.03 -0.17 4.37
CA VAL A 89 7.65 -0.65 4.26
C VAL A 89 7.35 -1.64 5.39
N THR A 90 8.35 -2.38 5.85
CA THR A 90 8.19 -3.31 6.96
C THR A 90 8.49 -2.64 8.30
N PRO A 91 7.57 -2.68 9.29
CA PRO A 91 7.88 -2.19 10.63
C PRO A 91 9.11 -2.92 11.18
N ALA A 92 10.13 -2.16 11.59
CA ALA A 92 11.24 -2.70 12.35
C ALA A 92 10.65 -3.38 13.60
N GLY A 93 10.76 -4.69 13.67
CA GLY A 93 10.37 -5.46 14.85
C GLY A 93 11.16 -4.95 16.04
N GLY A 94 10.48 -4.24 16.94
CA GLY A 94 11.09 -3.69 18.14
C GLY A 94 11.72 -4.78 19.00
N GLU A 95 12.95 -4.51 19.44
CA GLU A 95 13.66 -5.06 20.59
C GLU A 95 13.23 -6.47 21.05
N ALA A 96 13.56 -7.47 20.24
CA ALA A 96 13.64 -8.86 20.72
C ALA A 96 15.11 -9.28 20.81
N ALA A 97 15.96 -8.52 21.50
CA ALA A 97 17.29 -9.04 21.82
C ALA A 97 17.13 -10.20 22.82
N GLY A 98 17.37 -11.43 22.36
CA GLY A 98 17.18 -12.65 23.14
C GLY A 98 17.44 -13.92 22.33
N PRO A 99 17.55 -15.09 23.01
CA PRO A 99 17.79 -16.38 22.36
C PRO A 99 16.70 -16.71 21.32
N GLU A 100 15.46 -16.30 21.54
CA GLU A 100 14.35 -16.57 20.63
C GLU A 100 14.49 -15.88 19.26
N LEU A 101 15.21 -14.75 19.21
CA LEU A 101 15.49 -14.05 17.96
C LEU A 101 16.66 -14.70 17.21
N GLU A 102 17.68 -15.20 17.91
CA GLU A 102 18.74 -15.97 17.26
C GLU A 102 18.20 -17.29 16.68
N ASP A 103 17.31 -17.99 17.39
CA ASP A 103 16.64 -19.18 16.87
C ASP A 103 15.81 -18.85 15.61
N ALA A 104 15.07 -17.73 15.62
CA ALA A 104 14.32 -17.28 14.46
C ALA A 104 15.23 -16.88 13.29
N ARG A 105 16.38 -16.25 13.55
CA ARG A 105 17.38 -15.92 12.52
C ARG A 105 17.98 -17.18 11.89
N GLU A 106 18.27 -18.20 12.69
CA GLU A 106 18.78 -19.48 12.18
C GLU A 106 17.76 -20.17 11.28
N GLU A 107 16.48 -20.15 11.65
CA GLU A 107 15.40 -20.69 10.82
C GLU A 107 15.24 -19.92 9.50
N VAL A 108 15.33 -18.59 9.53
CA VAL A 108 15.34 -17.77 8.30
C VAL A 108 16.56 -18.11 7.44
N ALA A 109 17.75 -18.24 8.03
CA ALA A 109 18.96 -18.61 7.31
C ALA A 109 18.86 -20.01 6.68
N GLU A 110 18.24 -20.97 7.38
CA GLU A 110 17.93 -22.29 6.81
C GLU A 110 16.96 -22.17 5.64
N LEU A 111 15.87 -21.40 5.77
CA LEU A 111 14.95 -21.15 4.64
C LEU A 111 15.69 -20.60 3.41
N LEU A 112 16.52 -19.56 3.59
CA LEU A 112 17.32 -18.98 2.50
C LEU A 112 18.20 -20.03 1.82
N ARG A 113 18.88 -20.88 2.62
CA ARG A 113 19.73 -21.97 2.11
C ARG A 113 18.92 -23.02 1.34
N ARG A 114 17.82 -23.52 1.90
CA ARG A 114 16.96 -24.54 1.25
C ARG A 114 16.41 -24.07 -0.09
N ARG A 115 16.05 -22.78 -0.16
CA ARG A 115 15.51 -22.14 -1.36
C ARG A 115 16.60 -21.69 -2.35
N GLY A 116 17.87 -21.72 -1.96
CA GLY A 116 18.99 -21.23 -2.76
C GLY A 116 18.96 -19.71 -2.99
N TRP A 117 18.24 -18.96 -2.15
CA TRP A 117 18.13 -17.52 -2.28
C TRP A 117 19.45 -16.85 -1.88
N GLN A 118 19.97 -16.01 -2.77
CA GLN A 118 21.20 -15.24 -2.57
C GLN A 118 20.93 -13.93 -1.83
N ALA A 119 20.29 -14.02 -0.65
CA ALA A 119 19.99 -12.90 0.22
C ALA A 119 20.87 -12.92 1.48
N ASP A 120 21.15 -11.75 2.05
CA ASP A 120 21.87 -11.65 3.32
C ASP A 120 20.96 -12.07 4.48
N GLY A 121 21.34 -13.12 5.22
CA GLY A 121 20.60 -13.63 6.38
C GLY A 121 20.61 -12.69 7.59
N ARG A 122 21.45 -11.66 7.59
CA ARG A 122 21.44 -10.55 8.55
C ARG A 122 20.95 -9.23 7.92
N GLY A 123 20.46 -9.30 6.68
CA GLY A 123 19.80 -8.20 6.02
C GLY A 123 18.47 -7.89 6.71
N SER A 124 18.02 -6.66 6.56
CA SER A 124 16.74 -6.14 7.05
C SER A 124 15.53 -7.04 6.77
N ALA A 125 15.37 -7.54 5.55
CA ALA A 125 14.25 -8.43 5.19
C ALA A 125 14.29 -9.74 6.00
N ALA A 126 15.48 -10.28 6.25
CA ALA A 126 15.66 -11.46 7.10
C ALA A 126 15.36 -11.15 8.57
N GLU A 127 15.81 -9.99 9.06
CA GLU A 127 15.53 -9.50 10.42
C GLU A 127 14.03 -9.25 10.65
N SER A 128 13.35 -8.66 9.67
CA SER A 128 11.90 -8.47 9.68
C SER A 128 11.16 -9.81 9.73
N LEU A 129 11.54 -10.78 8.90
CA LEU A 129 10.94 -12.12 8.93
C LEU A 129 11.19 -12.80 10.28
N ALA A 130 12.42 -12.75 10.81
CA ALA A 130 12.75 -13.29 12.12
C ALA A 130 11.89 -12.65 13.23
N GLY A 131 11.68 -11.32 13.18
CA GLY A 131 10.79 -10.60 14.09
C GLY A 131 9.33 -11.08 14.00
N VAL A 132 8.80 -11.34 12.80
CA VAL A 132 7.47 -11.91 12.60
C VAL A 132 7.36 -13.31 13.20
N LEU A 133 8.36 -14.17 13.01
CA LEU A 133 8.39 -15.52 13.60
C LEU A 133 8.37 -15.46 15.13
N CYS A 134 9.17 -14.58 15.73
CA CYS A 134 9.14 -14.34 17.17
C CYS A 134 7.77 -13.85 17.65
N ALA A 135 7.16 -12.90 16.93
CA ALA A 135 5.84 -12.37 17.28
C ALA A 135 4.76 -13.45 17.21
N LEU A 136 4.74 -14.28 16.17
CA LEU A 136 3.81 -15.40 16.03
C LEU A 136 3.95 -16.40 17.18
N ARG A 137 5.19 -16.75 17.56
CA ARG A 137 5.44 -17.63 18.71
C ARG A 137 4.94 -17.04 20.02
N ARG A 138 5.26 -15.77 20.30
CA ARG A 138 4.79 -15.06 21.50
C ARG A 138 3.26 -14.98 21.56
N ALA A 139 2.60 -14.89 20.42
CA ALA A 139 1.15 -14.92 20.31
C ALA A 139 0.54 -16.33 20.42
N GLY A 140 1.34 -17.39 20.62
CA GLY A 140 0.86 -18.77 20.70
C GLY A 140 0.56 -19.42 19.34
N HIS A 141 0.93 -18.77 18.23
CA HIS A 141 0.67 -19.22 16.86
C HIS A 141 1.92 -19.80 16.19
N GLY A 142 2.76 -20.53 16.95
CA GLY A 142 4.00 -21.14 16.43
C GLY A 142 3.78 -22.09 15.24
N GLY A 143 2.65 -22.80 15.18
CA GLY A 143 2.31 -23.67 14.04
C GLY A 143 1.99 -22.90 12.74
N TYR A 144 1.80 -21.58 12.80
CA TYR A 144 1.65 -20.76 11.60
C TYR A 144 2.95 -20.70 10.77
N ILE A 145 4.09 -21.00 11.41
CA ILE A 145 5.41 -21.05 10.79
C ILE A 145 5.49 -22.18 9.75
N ASP A 146 4.70 -23.24 9.89
CA ASP A 146 4.62 -24.32 8.90
C ASP A 146 4.13 -23.84 7.52
N LEU A 147 3.49 -22.66 7.45
CA LEU A 147 3.08 -22.03 6.20
C LEU A 147 4.22 -21.32 5.47
N LEU A 148 5.42 -21.22 6.06
CA LEU A 148 6.54 -20.48 5.45
C LEU A 148 6.82 -20.91 4.01
N ASP A 149 6.78 -22.23 3.73
CA ASP A 149 7.02 -22.73 2.39
C ASP A 149 5.89 -22.35 1.41
N VAL A 150 4.64 -22.26 1.87
CA VAL A 150 3.50 -21.77 1.06
C VAL A 150 3.68 -20.29 0.71
N TYR A 151 4.11 -19.48 1.67
CA TYR A 151 4.40 -18.06 1.43
C TYR A 151 5.59 -17.89 0.48
N ALA A 152 6.65 -18.68 0.63
CA ALA A 152 7.81 -18.65 -0.25
C ALA A 152 7.44 -19.05 -1.69
N ASP A 153 6.65 -20.11 -1.86
CA ASP A 153 6.17 -20.57 -3.19
C ASP A 153 5.35 -19.50 -3.91
N ALA A 154 4.60 -18.69 -3.16
CA ALA A 154 3.84 -17.56 -3.72
C ALA A 154 4.73 -16.34 -4.03
N ALA A 155 5.76 -16.09 -3.23
CA ALA A 155 6.66 -14.95 -3.40
C ALA A 155 7.59 -15.09 -4.61
N GLU A 156 8.08 -16.30 -4.91
CA GLU A 156 9.06 -16.53 -5.97
C GLU A 156 8.56 -16.13 -7.38
N PRO A 157 7.35 -16.52 -7.84
CA PRO A 157 6.83 -16.10 -9.13
C PRO A 157 6.60 -14.59 -9.22
N VAL A 158 6.16 -13.96 -8.12
CA VAL A 158 5.94 -12.51 -8.04
C VAL A 158 7.26 -11.77 -8.20
N ALA A 159 8.27 -12.13 -7.40
CA ALA A 159 9.60 -11.52 -7.48
C ALA A 159 10.22 -11.67 -8.88
N ARG A 160 10.04 -12.84 -9.52
CA ARG A 160 10.50 -13.06 -10.90
C ARG A 160 9.77 -12.14 -11.88
N ALA A 161 8.45 -12.05 -11.79
CA ALA A 161 7.64 -11.20 -12.68
C ALA A 161 7.99 -9.71 -12.54
N ASP A 162 8.25 -9.25 -11.32
CA ASP A 162 8.65 -7.87 -11.04
C ASP A 162 10.02 -7.54 -11.63
N LEU A 163 11.02 -8.42 -11.45
CA LEU A 163 12.35 -8.25 -12.04
C LEU A 163 12.33 -8.32 -13.57
N ASP A 164 11.53 -9.21 -14.12
CA ASP A 164 11.28 -9.33 -15.57
C ASP A 164 10.68 -8.04 -16.16
N TYR A 165 9.78 -7.37 -15.44
CA TYR A 165 9.23 -6.09 -15.84
C TYR A 165 10.30 -5.00 -15.93
N VAL A 166 11.18 -4.95 -14.92
CA VAL A 166 12.33 -4.03 -14.87
C VAL A 166 13.26 -4.27 -16.07
N GLN A 167 13.61 -5.53 -16.37
CA GLN A 167 14.55 -5.86 -17.45
C GLN A 167 14.05 -5.49 -18.85
N ARG A 168 12.73 -5.60 -19.10
CA ARG A 168 12.16 -5.40 -20.45
C ARG A 168 12.03 -3.94 -20.88
N ARG A 169 12.14 -2.96 -19.98
CA ARG A 169 11.70 -1.58 -20.26
C ARG A 169 12.78 -0.51 -20.25
N VAL A 170 14.05 -0.79 -19.91
CA VAL A 170 14.96 0.34 -19.62
C VAL A 170 16.44 0.22 -20.01
N ALA A 171 16.99 1.34 -20.49
CA ALA A 171 18.40 1.71 -20.34
C ALA A 171 18.79 1.82 -18.85
N ARG A 172 20.09 1.72 -18.54
CA ARG A 172 20.59 1.52 -17.15
C ARG A 172 20.08 2.56 -16.13
N GLU A 173 19.79 3.78 -16.59
CA GLU A 173 19.37 4.90 -15.73
C GLU A 173 17.94 4.77 -15.15
N ASP A 174 16.94 4.18 -15.82
CA ASP A 174 15.59 4.01 -15.24
C ASP A 174 15.33 2.58 -14.67
N LEU A 175 16.35 1.69 -14.65
CA LEU A 175 16.25 0.36 -14.03
C LEU A 175 16.04 0.48 -12.52
N VAL A 176 16.79 1.37 -11.85
CA VAL A 176 16.71 1.51 -10.39
C VAL A 176 15.37 2.12 -9.96
N GLU A 177 14.86 3.10 -10.72
CA GLU A 177 13.51 3.65 -10.53
C GLU A 177 12.44 2.56 -10.65
N SER A 178 12.55 1.71 -11.66
CA SER A 178 11.60 0.61 -11.89
C SER A 178 11.66 -0.44 -10.79
N VAL A 179 12.85 -0.72 -10.24
CA VAL A 179 13.02 -1.65 -9.12
C VAL A 179 12.36 -1.11 -7.87
N VAL A 180 12.65 0.15 -7.50
CA VAL A 180 12.07 0.79 -6.31
C VAL A 180 10.54 0.81 -6.37
N VAL A 181 9.97 1.14 -7.53
CA VAL A 181 8.52 1.08 -7.77
C VAL A 181 8.01 -0.35 -7.62
N GLY A 182 8.68 -1.32 -8.24
CA GLY A 182 8.33 -2.73 -8.18
C GLY A 182 8.33 -3.26 -6.75
N THR A 183 9.28 -2.85 -5.91
CA THR A 183 9.36 -3.29 -4.51
C THR A 183 8.26 -2.68 -3.66
N VAL A 184 8.18 -1.35 -3.64
CA VAL A 184 7.29 -0.63 -2.72
C VAL A 184 5.83 -0.79 -3.15
N LEU A 185 5.55 -0.57 -4.44
CA LEU A 185 4.18 -0.73 -4.94
C LEU A 185 3.81 -2.21 -5.13
N GLY A 186 4.77 -3.07 -5.45
CA GLY A 186 4.53 -4.50 -5.55
C GLY A 186 4.18 -5.12 -4.21
N GLU A 187 4.81 -4.70 -3.11
CA GLU A 187 4.44 -5.15 -1.76
C GLU A 187 3.01 -4.73 -1.39
N ALA A 188 2.64 -3.47 -1.67
CA ALA A 188 1.28 -2.98 -1.46
C ALA A 188 0.25 -3.77 -2.30
N MET A 189 0.58 -4.02 -3.58
CA MET A 189 -0.25 -4.80 -4.51
C MET A 189 -0.41 -6.25 -4.03
N PHE A 190 0.68 -6.92 -3.67
CA PHE A 190 0.67 -8.30 -3.17
C PHE A 190 -0.12 -8.41 -1.86
N GLY A 191 0.09 -7.48 -0.93
CA GLY A 191 -0.67 -7.40 0.31
C GLY A 191 -2.17 -7.22 0.08
N ALA A 192 -2.57 -6.37 -0.87
CA ALA A 192 -3.97 -6.18 -1.24
C ALA A 192 -4.59 -7.43 -1.88
N LEU A 193 -3.90 -8.06 -2.84
CA LEU A 193 -4.34 -9.29 -3.50
C LEU A 193 -4.48 -10.43 -2.49
N ARG A 194 -3.53 -10.58 -1.56
CA ARG A 194 -3.60 -11.57 -0.49
C ARG A 194 -4.82 -11.37 0.41
N ARG A 195 -5.11 -10.11 0.79
CA ARG A 195 -6.33 -9.79 1.57
C ARG A 195 -7.61 -10.13 0.81
N LEU A 196 -7.67 -9.81 -0.48
CA LEU A 196 -8.82 -10.18 -1.33
C LEU A 196 -8.99 -11.69 -1.45
N ALA A 197 -7.89 -12.43 -1.65
CA ALA A 197 -7.92 -13.89 -1.69
C ALA A 197 -8.36 -14.51 -0.36
N HIS A 198 -7.96 -13.92 0.78
CA HIS A 198 -8.45 -14.34 2.10
C HIS A 198 -9.96 -14.12 2.25
N ILE A 199 -10.50 -12.98 1.77
CA ILE A 199 -11.93 -12.69 1.81
C ILE A 199 -12.72 -13.73 0.99
N ASP A 200 -12.30 -14.00 -0.25
CA ASP A 200 -12.95 -15.02 -1.10
C ASP A 200 -12.84 -16.43 -0.50
N ALA A 201 -11.66 -16.84 -0.04
CA ALA A 201 -11.46 -18.14 0.58
C ALA A 201 -12.28 -18.30 1.87
N SER A 202 -12.38 -17.25 2.69
CA SER A 202 -13.22 -17.21 3.88
C SER A 202 -14.70 -17.35 3.52
N TYR A 203 -15.17 -16.58 2.54
CA TYR A 203 -16.56 -16.66 2.06
C TYR A 203 -16.90 -18.06 1.58
N ARG A 204 -16.02 -18.67 0.78
CA ARG A 204 -16.20 -20.05 0.28
C ARG A 204 -16.23 -21.10 1.38
N ARG A 205 -15.42 -20.90 2.42
CA ARG A 205 -15.25 -21.90 3.49
C ARG A 205 -16.25 -21.77 4.63
N PHE A 206 -16.72 -20.56 4.91
CA PHE A 206 -17.54 -20.27 6.09
C PHE A 206 -18.92 -19.70 5.77
N GLU A 207 -19.16 -19.15 4.57
CA GLU A 207 -20.41 -18.45 4.24
C GLU A 207 -21.12 -18.97 2.98
N SER A 208 -20.53 -19.93 2.24
CA SER A 208 -21.17 -20.48 1.05
C SER A 208 -22.38 -21.39 1.39
N PRO A 209 -23.50 -21.30 0.64
CA PRO A 209 -24.75 -22.00 0.94
C PRO A 209 -24.68 -23.54 0.95
N GLU A 210 -23.63 -24.13 0.38
CA GLU A 210 -23.42 -25.59 0.36
C GLU A 210 -23.29 -26.22 1.76
N TYR A 211 -22.98 -25.43 2.80
CA TYR A 211 -22.94 -25.90 4.21
C TYR A 211 -24.08 -25.38 5.10
N LEU A 212 -24.82 -24.34 4.68
CA LEU A 212 -26.08 -23.95 5.33
C LEU A 212 -27.25 -24.87 4.90
N SER A 213 -27.01 -25.78 3.96
CA SER A 213 -27.91 -26.85 3.54
C SER A 213 -27.28 -28.24 3.76
N GLY A 214 -26.97 -28.57 5.02
CA GLY A 214 -26.69 -29.96 5.41
C GLY A 214 -27.88 -30.89 5.07
N PRO A 215 -27.67 -32.21 4.92
CA PRO A 215 -28.69 -33.11 4.41
C PRO A 215 -29.88 -33.15 5.38
N VAL A 216 -31.06 -32.74 4.90
CA VAL A 216 -32.32 -33.16 5.50
C VAL A 216 -32.42 -34.66 5.24
N GLY A 217 -31.96 -35.46 6.20
CA GLY A 217 -32.06 -36.93 6.12
C GLY A 217 -33.53 -37.35 6.02
N PRO A 218 -33.85 -38.42 5.27
CA PRO A 218 -35.21 -38.92 5.20
C PRO A 218 -35.50 -39.74 6.47
N GLY A 219 -36.13 -39.11 7.45
CA GLY A 219 -36.68 -39.78 8.65
C GLY A 219 -38.20 -39.67 8.65
N GLY A 220 -38.88 -40.78 8.35
CA GLY A 220 -40.30 -40.82 8.07
C GLY A 220 -41.23 -40.95 9.28
N SER A 221 -42.50 -40.62 8.97
CA SER A 221 -43.78 -41.19 9.41
C SER A 221 -44.20 -41.19 10.89
N GLY A 222 -45.38 -40.62 11.13
CA GLY A 222 -46.41 -41.24 11.97
C GLY A 222 -47.23 -40.26 12.82
N GLY A 223 -48.46 -39.94 12.40
CA GLY A 223 -49.41 -39.23 13.26
C GLY A 223 -50.63 -38.67 12.54
N SER A 224 -51.49 -39.56 12.06
CA SER A 224 -52.82 -39.27 11.50
C SER A 224 -53.72 -38.53 12.50
N GLY A 225 -54.48 -37.54 12.02
CA GLY A 225 -55.54 -36.87 12.75
C GLY A 225 -56.39 -36.01 11.80
N ASP A 226 -57.49 -36.60 11.37
CA ASP A 226 -58.51 -36.14 10.42
C ASP A 226 -59.34 -34.93 10.92
N GLY A 227 -59.90 -34.16 9.98
CA GLY A 227 -61.21 -33.51 10.13
C GLY A 227 -61.27 -31.97 10.02
N GLY A 228 -61.88 -31.47 8.94
CA GLY A 228 -62.75 -30.27 9.03
C GLY A 228 -62.58 -29.19 7.96
N GLU A 229 -63.43 -29.26 6.93
CA GLU A 229 -63.68 -28.24 5.90
C GLU A 229 -64.08 -26.85 6.43
N ALA A 230 -63.73 -25.77 5.72
CA ALA A 230 -64.70 -24.94 4.97
C ALA A 230 -64.12 -23.59 4.48
N ALA A 231 -64.21 -23.41 3.16
CA ALA A 231 -64.69 -22.22 2.41
C ALA A 231 -64.09 -20.81 2.62
N GLY A 232 -63.66 -20.22 1.48
CA GLY A 232 -64.34 -19.01 0.97
C GLY A 232 -63.49 -17.80 0.55
N GLY A 233 -63.55 -17.45 -0.74
CA GLY A 233 -63.45 -16.07 -1.28
C GLY A 233 -62.04 -15.58 -1.65
N ALA A 234 -61.60 -15.48 -2.90
CA ALA A 234 -62.06 -14.66 -4.04
C ALA A 234 -61.69 -13.15 -3.97
N GLY A 235 -61.06 -12.65 -5.04
CA GLY A 235 -60.86 -11.22 -5.39
C GLY A 235 -59.38 -10.84 -5.37
N GLY A 236 -58.69 -10.55 -6.48
CA GLY A 236 -59.00 -9.58 -7.53
C GLY A 236 -58.06 -8.38 -7.35
N ALA A 237 -56.89 -8.35 -8.02
CA ALA A 237 -56.61 -7.66 -9.28
C ALA A 237 -56.40 -6.12 -9.19
N ARG A 238 -55.32 -5.67 -9.87
CA ARG A 238 -54.99 -4.28 -10.32
C ARG A 238 -54.43 -3.36 -9.22
N GLY A 239 -53.46 -2.48 -9.45
CA GLY A 239 -52.90 -1.86 -10.66
C GLY A 239 -52.60 -0.37 -10.36
N ALA A 240 -51.73 0.25 -11.18
CA ALA A 240 -51.31 1.66 -11.20
C ALA A 240 -50.23 2.07 -10.17
N GLU A 241 -49.03 2.52 -10.57
CA GLU A 241 -48.64 3.70 -11.40
C GLU A 241 -48.90 5.07 -10.74
N GLY A 242 -47.85 5.92 -10.77
CA GLY A 242 -47.85 7.34 -10.46
C GLY A 242 -46.65 7.71 -9.55
N SER A 243 -45.53 8.26 -10.06
CA SER A 243 -45.32 9.68 -10.42
C SER A 243 -45.39 10.59 -9.18
N ASP A 244 -44.57 11.60 -8.90
CA ASP A 244 -43.46 12.32 -9.53
C ASP A 244 -43.11 13.46 -8.53
N ALA A 245 -41.91 14.04 -8.64
CA ALA A 245 -41.49 15.35 -8.10
C ALA A 245 -41.44 15.53 -6.55
N ALA A 246 -40.65 16.41 -5.93
CA ALA A 246 -39.94 17.60 -6.38
C ALA A 246 -38.85 18.00 -5.34
N GLU A 247 -37.82 18.69 -5.84
CA GLU A 247 -37.24 19.94 -5.30
C GLU A 247 -36.63 20.00 -3.86
N GLY A 248 -35.32 20.26 -3.80
CA GLY A 248 -34.73 21.20 -2.82
C GLY A 248 -35.03 22.65 -3.22
N PRO A 249 -34.32 23.71 -2.74
CA PRO A 249 -33.13 23.76 -1.88
C PRO A 249 -33.28 24.79 -0.72
N GLY A 250 -32.21 25.08 0.02
CA GLY A 250 -32.11 26.34 0.77
C GLY A 250 -31.14 26.37 1.95
N ASP A 251 -29.92 26.85 1.70
CA ASP A 251 -29.18 27.67 2.66
C ASP A 251 -29.79 29.09 2.67
N PRO A 252 -29.63 29.86 3.77
CA PRO A 252 -28.77 31.05 3.65
C PRO A 252 -27.92 31.39 4.90
N GLU A 253 -26.76 32.00 4.59
CA GLU A 253 -26.09 33.19 5.18
C GLU A 253 -26.59 33.72 6.54
N GLY A 254 -25.77 34.26 7.46
CA GLY A 254 -24.45 34.87 7.38
C GLY A 254 -24.30 35.90 8.52
N SER A 255 -23.16 36.61 8.52
CA SER A 255 -22.76 37.74 9.40
C SER A 255 -22.31 37.38 10.82
N GLY A 256 -21.28 37.99 11.40
CA GLY A 256 -20.41 39.10 11.00
C GLY A 256 -19.54 39.49 12.21
N GLY A 257 -18.51 40.31 12.01
CA GLY A 257 -17.82 40.98 13.11
C GLY A 257 -16.31 41.13 12.91
N ALA A 258 -15.92 42.24 12.29
CA ALA A 258 -14.56 42.77 12.30
C ALA A 258 -14.28 43.50 13.62
N GLU A 259 -13.02 43.53 14.07
CA GLU A 259 -12.42 44.75 14.64
C GLU A 259 -10.90 44.71 14.72
N ARG A 260 -10.32 45.92 14.66
CA ARG A 260 -8.91 46.26 14.44
C ARG A 260 -8.18 46.56 15.76
N ALA A 261 -6.86 46.39 15.76
CA ALA A 261 -5.79 47.22 16.36
C ALA A 261 -4.54 46.32 16.45
N GLY A 262 -3.30 46.70 16.17
CA GLY A 262 -2.59 47.98 16.31
C GLY A 262 -1.23 47.62 16.94
N GLY A 263 -0.16 48.32 16.57
CA GLY A 263 1.12 48.27 17.31
C GLY A 263 2.32 47.77 16.52
N ALA A 264 3.15 48.73 16.11
CA ALA A 264 4.51 48.53 15.66
C ALA A 264 5.44 48.28 16.86
N GLU A 265 6.48 47.46 16.68
CA GLU A 265 7.78 47.74 17.33
C GLU A 265 8.94 47.08 16.57
N ALA A 266 9.99 47.88 16.39
CA ALA A 266 11.26 47.53 15.79
C ALA A 266 12.22 47.05 16.88
N GLY A 267 13.07 46.06 16.56
CA GLY A 267 14.18 45.65 17.42
C GLY A 267 15.21 44.86 16.62
N ALA A 268 16.36 45.48 16.35
CA ALA A 268 17.54 44.89 15.74
C ALA A 268 18.24 43.88 16.68
N PRO A 269 19.05 42.93 16.16
CA PRO A 269 19.94 42.13 17.00
C PRO A 269 21.27 42.87 17.21
N GLY A 270 21.76 42.88 18.45
CA GLY A 270 23.10 43.33 18.81
C GLY A 270 23.99 42.17 19.24
N ALA A 271 25.24 42.25 18.79
CA ALA A 271 26.49 41.64 19.28
C ALA A 271 26.61 40.11 19.32
#